data_AF-A0A519DAH1-F1
#
_entry.id   AF-A0A519DAH1-F1
#
_cell.length_a   1.000
_cell.length_b   1.000
_cell.length_c   1.000
_cell.angle_alpha   90.00
_cell.angle_beta   90.00
_cell.angle_gamma   90.00
#
_symmetry.space_group_name_H-M   'P 1'
#
loop_
_entity.id
_entity.type
_entity.pdbx_description
1 polymer ?
#
loop_
_entity_poly.entity_id
_entity_poly.type
_entity_poly.pdbx_seq_one_letter_code
_entity_poly.pdbx_strand_id
1 'polypeptide(L)'
;MSDDYGHDDHPSPWGPHDWGHGAPHNSFAPLILSIGVGLFLLMVGGLFTFGEFDGRYLPMVFVALAVIAAAIVVWWRQDMSFDGSYEPRARGVPFKNIQIRKVGVWVFLMSEMMIFSSLFSTYMRYRQGIPRCDTIFESGDWVEGVAVNCFEPASQLIASSWWHIAPGAINTFALIISSFTIVQALRWAHKPVGSVDEDVRRKRIYRYLGATWCLATLFLTLKMIEWFIGFHVPEIGFLGIHEHEIHSLYSEGYLINNDHYQAHHYIDEATGAHMVANIQVSASLFYVTTGTHGLHVFGGIIGLSYLTYKAWTGAYNPQSAVSIEYFGLYWHFVDLVWVLVFPFFYLY
;
A
#
# COMPACT_ATOMS: atom_id res chain seq x y z
N MET A 1 -41.30 39.38 -22.65
CA MET A 1 -39.90 39.82 -22.66
C MET A 1 -39.71 40.61 -21.39
N SER A 2 -39.35 39.90 -20.32
CA SER A 2 -38.91 40.44 -19.04
C SER A 2 -38.31 39.28 -18.25
N ASP A 3 -36.98 39.26 -18.27
CA ASP A 3 -36.11 38.99 -17.13
C ASP A 3 -36.09 37.57 -16.56
N ASP A 4 -35.58 36.65 -17.39
CA ASP A 4 -34.88 35.47 -16.90
C ASP A 4 -33.43 35.89 -16.56
N TYR A 5 -33.26 36.56 -15.42
CA TYR A 5 -31.93 36.73 -14.83
C TYR A 5 -31.51 35.36 -14.31
N GLY A 6 -30.76 34.63 -15.14
CA GLY A 6 -30.01 33.47 -14.71
C GLY A 6 -29.17 33.88 -13.49
N HIS A 7 -29.55 33.37 -12.33
CA HIS A 7 -28.67 33.37 -11.18
C HIS A 7 -27.41 32.61 -11.61
N ASP A 8 -26.30 33.33 -11.74
CA ASP A 8 -24.97 32.74 -11.81
C ASP A 8 -24.78 31.93 -10.52
N ASP A 9 -25.16 30.64 -10.54
CA ASP A 9 -24.93 29.70 -9.47
C ASP A 9 -23.41 29.53 -9.33
N HIS A 10 -22.79 30.40 -8.53
CA HIS A 10 -21.40 30.26 -8.19
C HIS A 10 -21.21 28.87 -7.55
N PRO A 11 -20.34 28.00 -8.13
CA PRO A 11 -20.18 26.64 -7.63
C PRO A 11 -19.87 26.65 -6.14
N SER A 12 -20.48 25.78 -5.34
CA SER A 12 -20.24 25.75 -3.90
C SER A 12 -18.79 25.32 -3.61
N PRO A 13 -18.04 26.01 -2.73
CA PRO A 13 -16.70 25.58 -2.32
C PRO A 13 -16.63 24.19 -1.66
N TRP A 14 -17.79 23.63 -1.32
CA TRP A 14 -17.99 22.36 -0.61
C TRP A 14 -18.76 21.33 -1.45
N GLY A 15 -19.35 21.75 -2.57
CA GLY A 15 -20.28 20.97 -3.37
C GLY A 15 -19.64 20.37 -4.63
N PRO A 16 -20.41 19.57 -5.38
CA PRO A 16 -20.03 19.12 -6.73
C PRO A 16 -19.62 20.30 -7.61
N HIS A 17 -18.60 20.12 -8.45
CA HIS A 17 -18.21 21.11 -9.43
C HIS A 17 -18.96 20.92 -10.74
N ASP A 18 -19.34 22.04 -11.36
CA ASP A 18 -19.75 22.07 -12.76
C ASP A 18 -18.50 22.11 -13.65
N TRP A 19 -18.26 21.01 -14.37
CA TRP A 19 -17.12 20.85 -15.28
C TRP A 19 -17.43 21.37 -16.69
N GLY A 20 -18.67 21.78 -16.98
CA GLY A 20 -19.11 22.27 -18.29
C GLY A 20 -18.54 23.65 -18.67
N HIS A 21 -18.18 24.47 -17.67
CA HIS A 21 -17.68 25.83 -17.86
C HIS A 21 -16.15 25.97 -17.67
N GLY A 22 -15.44 24.85 -17.46
CA GLY A 22 -13.99 24.81 -17.28
C GLY A 22 -13.57 24.20 -15.93
N ALA A 23 -12.28 24.34 -15.60
CA ALA A 23 -11.77 23.82 -14.33
C ALA A 23 -12.33 24.66 -13.16
N PRO A 24 -12.89 24.04 -12.11
CA PRO A 24 -13.45 24.79 -11.00
C PRO A 24 -12.40 25.61 -10.25
N HIS A 25 -12.77 26.82 -9.83
CA HIS A 25 -11.84 27.80 -9.25
C HIS A 25 -11.96 27.96 -7.73
N ASN A 26 -12.91 27.30 -7.07
CA ASN A 26 -13.19 27.47 -5.64
C ASN A 26 -13.31 26.14 -4.89
N SER A 27 -12.23 25.70 -4.24
CA SER A 27 -12.28 24.60 -3.27
C SER A 27 -11.50 24.95 -2.01
N PHE A 28 -12.12 24.72 -0.85
CA PHE A 28 -11.42 24.83 0.44
C PHE A 28 -10.65 23.56 0.80
N ALA A 29 -10.84 22.45 0.08
CA ALA A 29 -10.21 21.18 0.41
C ALA A 29 -8.67 21.27 0.50
N PRO A 30 -7.94 21.96 -0.40
CA PRO A 30 -6.49 22.09 -0.29
C PRO A 30 -6.04 22.83 0.99
N LEU A 31 -6.77 23.87 1.40
CA LEU A 31 -6.45 24.65 2.60
C LEU A 31 -6.68 23.82 3.86
N ILE A 32 -7.85 23.17 3.96
CA ILE A 32 -8.20 22.32 5.12
C ILE A 32 -7.25 21.14 5.21
N LEU A 33 -6.89 20.53 4.07
CA LEU A 33 -5.92 19.44 4.00
C LEU A 33 -4.55 19.89 4.51
N SER A 34 -4.06 21.05 4.08
CA SER A 34 -2.78 21.59 4.55
C SER A 34 -2.76 21.86 6.06
N ILE A 35 -3.83 22.42 6.61
CA ILE A 35 -3.99 22.64 8.06
C ILE A 35 -4.02 21.29 8.80
N GLY A 36 -4.79 20.33 8.30
CA GLY A 36 -4.90 19.00 8.88
C GLY A 36 -3.56 18.26 8.90
N VAL A 37 -2.81 18.29 7.78
CA VAL A 37 -1.47 17.68 7.67
C VAL A 37 -0.48 18.39 8.60
N GLY A 38 -0.48 19.72 8.64
CA GLY A 38 0.39 20.48 9.54
C GLY A 38 0.13 20.14 11.01
N LEU A 39 -1.14 20.08 11.41
CA LEU A 39 -1.53 19.69 12.76
C LEU A 39 -1.14 18.23 13.05
N PHE A 40 -1.36 17.31 12.11
CA PHE A 40 -0.99 15.91 12.26
C PHE A 40 0.51 15.74 12.51
N LEU A 41 1.36 16.36 11.68
CA LEU A 41 2.81 16.28 11.82
C LEU A 41 3.30 16.86 13.15
N LEU A 42 2.74 17.99 13.60
CA LEU A 42 3.09 18.59 14.89
C LEU A 42 2.67 17.71 16.07
N MET A 43 1.47 17.13 16.04
CA MET A 43 0.96 16.29 17.13
C MET A 43 1.69 14.94 17.19
N VAL A 44 2.00 14.33 16.04
CA VAL A 44 2.82 13.12 15.97
C VAL A 44 4.26 13.38 16.43
N GLY A 45 4.82 14.54 16.10
CA GLY A 45 6.12 14.96 16.64
C GLY A 45 6.10 15.10 18.17
N GLY A 46 4.99 15.59 18.75
CA GLY A 46 4.81 15.65 20.20
C GLY A 46 4.61 14.28 20.86
N LEU A 47 3.94 13.34 20.19
CA LEU A 47 3.74 11.97 20.69
C LEU A 47 5.06 11.25 21.00
N PHE A 48 6.10 11.51 20.20
CA PHE A 48 7.39 10.84 20.29
C PHE A 48 8.52 11.85 20.49
N THR A 49 8.74 12.25 21.74
CA THR A 49 9.74 13.25 22.09
C THR A 49 10.92 12.58 22.79
N PHE A 50 12.11 12.64 22.19
CA PHE A 50 13.35 12.02 22.71
C PHE A 50 13.23 10.51 23.05
N GLY A 51 12.42 9.77 22.30
CA GLY A 51 12.23 8.33 22.52
C GLY A 51 11.21 7.99 23.61
N GLU A 52 10.61 8.99 24.25
CA GLU A 52 9.50 8.81 25.19
C GLU A 52 8.15 9.02 24.49
N PHE A 53 7.17 8.21 24.87
CA PHE A 53 5.79 8.32 24.40
C PHE A 53 4.97 9.22 25.32
N ASP A 54 4.49 10.36 24.82
CA ASP A 54 3.56 11.24 25.54
C ASP A 54 2.14 11.12 24.99
N GLY A 55 1.32 10.30 25.64
CA GLY A 55 -0.08 10.06 25.26
C GLY A 55 -1.00 11.29 25.30
N ARG A 56 -0.57 12.43 25.85
CA ARG A 56 -1.38 13.67 25.88
C ARG A 56 -1.67 14.22 24.49
N TYR A 57 -0.78 13.98 23.53
CA TYR A 57 -0.96 14.42 22.14
C TYR A 57 -1.89 13.51 21.34
N LEU A 58 -2.19 12.29 21.85
CA LEU A 58 -2.96 11.28 21.13
C LEU A 58 -4.37 11.75 20.73
N PRO A 59 -5.17 12.41 21.59
CA PRO A 59 -6.47 12.95 21.17
C PRO A 59 -6.36 13.95 20.02
N MET A 60 -5.33 14.80 20.04
CA MET A 60 -5.12 15.80 19.00
C MET A 60 -4.66 15.18 17.67
N VAL A 61 -3.96 14.04 17.70
CA VAL A 61 -3.68 13.25 16.49
C VAL A 61 -4.98 12.78 15.83
N PHE A 62 -5.94 12.26 16.62
CA PHE A 62 -7.24 11.86 16.06
C PHE A 62 -8.03 13.04 15.50
N VAL A 63 -7.98 14.21 16.15
CA VAL A 63 -8.56 15.45 15.59
C VAL A 63 -7.91 15.81 14.26
N ALA A 64 -6.57 15.73 14.16
CA ALA A 64 -5.85 15.98 12.91
C ALA A 64 -6.29 15.04 11.79
N LEU A 65 -6.37 13.74 12.09
CA LEU A 65 -6.82 12.73 11.15
C LEU A 65 -8.26 12.96 10.70
N ALA A 66 -9.15 13.40 11.61
CA ALA A 66 -10.52 13.77 11.27
C ALA A 66 -10.58 14.98 10.33
N VAL A 67 -9.74 16.00 10.54
CA VAL A 67 -9.65 17.18 9.65
C VAL A 67 -9.13 16.78 8.27
N ILE A 68 -8.10 15.93 8.20
CA ILE A 68 -7.58 15.38 6.94
C ILE A 68 -8.69 14.58 6.22
N ALA A 69 -9.37 13.69 6.94
CA ALA A 69 -10.45 12.89 6.37
C ALA A 69 -11.59 13.76 5.84
N ALA A 70 -12.00 14.80 6.57
CA ALA A 70 -13.01 15.74 6.10
C ALA A 70 -12.58 16.47 4.81
N ALA A 71 -11.32 16.91 4.73
CA ALA A 71 -10.77 17.54 3.53
C ALA A 71 -10.78 16.58 2.32
N ILE A 72 -10.37 15.33 2.53
CA ILE A 72 -10.38 14.29 1.49
C ILE A 72 -11.80 13.99 1.03
N VAL A 73 -12.77 13.90 1.95
CA VAL A 73 -14.18 13.67 1.59
C VAL A 73 -14.74 14.82 0.75
N VAL A 74 -14.45 16.07 1.11
CA VAL A 74 -14.85 17.23 0.30
C VAL A 74 -14.20 17.15 -1.08
N TRP A 75 -12.92 16.82 -1.16
CA TRP A 75 -12.21 16.68 -2.42
C TRP A 75 -12.78 15.53 -3.28
N TRP A 76 -13.06 14.37 -2.70
CA TRP A 76 -13.68 13.27 -3.44
C TRP A 76 -15.08 13.60 -3.91
N ARG A 77 -15.90 14.25 -3.08
CA ARG A 77 -17.24 14.69 -3.50
C ARG A 77 -17.17 15.61 -4.71
N GLN A 78 -16.15 16.47 -4.74
CA GLN A 78 -15.84 17.37 -5.85
C GLN A 78 -15.33 16.63 -7.09
N ASP A 79 -14.53 15.58 -6.95
CA ASP A 79 -14.07 14.76 -8.06
C ASP A 79 -15.16 13.80 -8.59
N MET A 80 -16.10 13.35 -7.75
CA MET A 80 -17.22 12.50 -8.18
C MET A 80 -18.09 13.17 -9.22
N SER A 81 -18.16 14.50 -9.24
CA SER A 81 -18.91 15.27 -10.24
C SER A 81 -18.23 15.33 -11.60
N PHE A 82 -16.99 14.82 -11.72
CA PHE A 82 -16.27 14.76 -12.98
C PHE A 82 -16.91 13.75 -13.94
N ASP A 83 -17.44 14.28 -15.03
CA ASP A 83 -18.15 13.56 -16.10
C ASP A 83 -17.26 13.26 -17.32
N GLY A 84 -16.03 13.78 -17.36
CA GLY A 84 -15.10 13.63 -18.47
C GLY A 84 -15.27 14.63 -19.61
N SER A 85 -16.14 15.64 -19.46
CA SER A 85 -16.44 16.65 -20.48
C SER A 85 -15.27 17.59 -20.77
N TYR A 86 -14.55 18.02 -19.74
CA TYR A 86 -13.43 18.95 -19.85
C TYR A 86 -12.19 18.45 -19.09
N GLU A 87 -11.10 18.19 -19.82
CA GLU A 87 -9.81 17.85 -19.20
C GLU A 87 -8.70 18.80 -19.69
N PRO A 88 -8.05 19.56 -18.77
CA PRO A 88 -6.97 20.46 -19.15
C PRO A 88 -5.80 19.70 -19.79
N ARG A 89 -5.22 20.29 -20.84
CA ARG A 89 -4.00 19.77 -21.48
C ARG A 89 -2.77 20.51 -20.98
N ALA A 90 -1.67 19.78 -20.81
CA ALA A 90 -0.37 20.34 -20.45
C ALA A 90 0.11 21.31 -21.54
N ARG A 91 0.56 22.50 -21.09
CA ARG A 91 1.07 23.57 -21.97
C ARG A 91 2.59 23.52 -22.16
N GLY A 92 3.32 22.90 -21.23
CA GLY A 92 4.79 22.81 -21.23
C GLY A 92 5.34 21.56 -21.91
N VAL A 93 6.56 21.67 -22.45
CA VAL A 93 7.37 20.51 -22.90
C VAL A 93 7.98 19.80 -21.69
N PRO A 94 8.18 18.46 -21.71
CA PRO A 94 7.99 17.54 -22.83
C PRO A 94 6.55 17.05 -23.06
N PHE A 95 5.61 17.33 -22.14
CA PHE A 95 4.25 16.74 -22.17
C PHE A 95 3.18 17.60 -22.87
N LYS A 96 3.58 18.41 -23.86
CA LYS A 96 2.68 19.35 -24.54
C LYS A 96 1.51 18.60 -25.20
N ASN A 97 0.29 19.12 -25.01
CA ASN A 97 -0.97 18.55 -25.54
C ASN A 97 -1.42 17.21 -24.93
N ILE A 98 -0.79 16.73 -23.86
CA ILE A 98 -1.24 15.54 -23.12
C ILE A 98 -2.20 15.97 -22.00
N GLN A 99 -3.20 15.14 -21.66
CA GLN A 99 -4.08 15.36 -20.51
C GLN A 99 -3.28 15.52 -19.22
N ILE A 100 -3.59 16.55 -18.42
CA ILE A 100 -2.78 16.89 -17.24
C ILE A 100 -2.86 15.81 -16.15
N ARG A 101 -4.02 15.15 -15.96
CA ARG A 101 -4.16 14.08 -14.97
C ARG A 101 -3.32 12.87 -15.35
N LYS A 102 -3.27 12.52 -16.63
CA LYS A 102 -2.39 11.45 -17.14
C LYS A 102 -0.91 11.73 -16.86
N VAL A 103 -0.45 12.96 -17.14
CA VAL A 103 0.93 13.36 -16.83
C VAL A 103 1.18 13.35 -15.32
N GLY A 104 0.24 13.87 -14.53
CA GLY A 104 0.33 13.88 -13.07
C GLY A 104 0.46 12.48 -12.47
N VAL A 105 -0.31 11.50 -12.96
CA VAL A 105 -0.21 10.10 -12.54
C VAL A 105 1.17 9.54 -12.87
N TRP A 106 1.72 9.77 -14.07
CA TRP A 106 3.08 9.30 -14.39
C TRP A 106 4.15 9.93 -13.51
N VAL A 107 4.06 11.23 -13.24
CA VAL A 107 5.00 11.92 -12.35
C VAL A 107 4.91 11.36 -10.92
N PHE A 108 3.69 11.13 -10.43
CA PHE A 108 3.46 10.47 -9.15
C PHE A 108 4.05 9.05 -9.11
N LEU A 109 3.81 8.22 -10.12
CA LEU A 109 4.37 6.87 -10.17
C LEU A 109 5.90 6.87 -10.25
N MET A 110 6.50 7.85 -10.95
CA MET A 110 7.96 8.02 -10.96
C MET A 110 8.50 8.39 -9.58
N SER A 111 7.81 9.25 -8.81
CA SER A 111 8.24 9.56 -7.43
C SER A 111 8.15 8.34 -6.52
N GLU A 112 7.08 7.54 -6.64
CA GLU A 112 6.97 6.30 -5.87
C GLU A 112 8.04 5.27 -6.26
N MET A 113 8.37 5.16 -7.55
CA MET A 113 9.45 4.31 -8.01
C MET A 113 10.80 4.73 -7.41
N MET A 114 11.06 6.04 -7.26
CA MET A 114 12.27 6.54 -6.61
C MET A 114 12.33 6.16 -5.13
N ILE A 115 11.20 6.27 -4.40
CA ILE A 115 11.09 5.87 -2.99
C ILE A 115 11.43 4.38 -2.85
N PHE A 116 10.76 3.49 -3.58
CA PHE A 116 11.05 2.05 -3.50
C PHE A 116 12.46 1.71 -3.96
N SER A 117 12.96 2.34 -5.02
CA SER A 117 14.35 2.14 -5.48
C SER A 117 15.36 2.48 -4.40
N SER A 118 15.11 3.54 -3.61
CA SER A 118 15.97 3.90 -2.48
C SER A 118 15.92 2.87 -1.36
N LEU A 119 14.74 2.32 -1.05
CA LEU A 119 14.57 1.27 -0.03
C LEU A 119 15.27 -0.03 -0.44
N PHE A 120 15.09 -0.47 -1.69
CA PHE A 120 15.79 -1.65 -2.24
C PHE A 120 17.30 -1.44 -2.28
N SER A 121 17.78 -0.28 -2.73
CA SER A 121 19.21 0.03 -2.76
C SER A 121 19.81 0.02 -1.35
N THR A 122 19.11 0.60 -0.38
CA THR A 122 19.52 0.59 1.03
C THR A 122 19.58 -0.84 1.57
N TYR A 123 18.56 -1.66 1.30
CA TYR A 123 18.55 -3.08 1.68
C TYR A 123 19.75 -3.82 1.10
N MET A 124 19.99 -3.72 -0.20
CA MET A 124 21.13 -4.37 -0.86
C MET A 124 22.47 -3.93 -0.26
N ARG A 125 22.62 -2.64 0.05
CA ARG A 125 23.86 -2.10 0.62
C ARG A 125 24.15 -2.69 1.99
N TYR A 126 23.15 -2.76 2.87
CA TYR A 126 23.33 -3.35 4.20
C TYR A 126 23.46 -4.87 4.15
N ARG A 127 22.68 -5.55 3.30
CA ARG A 127 22.75 -7.01 3.10
C ARG A 127 24.14 -7.48 2.65
N GLN A 128 24.82 -6.70 1.80
CA GLN A 128 26.16 -7.01 1.31
C GLN A 128 27.28 -6.43 2.18
N GLY A 129 26.98 -5.44 3.02
CA GLY A 129 27.96 -4.73 3.82
C GLY A 129 28.14 -5.28 5.24
N ILE A 130 27.10 -5.90 5.81
CA ILE A 130 27.12 -6.48 7.15
C ILE A 130 27.32 -8.01 7.03
N PRO A 131 28.25 -8.63 7.78
CA PRO A 131 28.43 -10.08 7.79
C PRO A 131 27.15 -10.81 8.20
N ARG A 132 26.92 -11.99 7.64
CA ARG A 132 25.72 -12.77 7.96
C ARG A 132 25.85 -13.44 9.32
N CYS A 133 24.73 -13.57 10.04
CA CYS A 133 24.73 -14.15 11.39
C CYS A 133 25.22 -15.61 11.40
N ASP A 134 24.90 -16.41 10.37
CA ASP A 134 25.41 -17.77 10.18
C ASP A 134 26.94 -17.82 10.13
N THR A 135 27.56 -16.93 9.36
CA THR A 135 29.02 -16.91 9.20
C THR A 135 29.77 -16.51 10.48
N ILE A 136 29.18 -15.66 11.31
CA ILE A 136 29.76 -15.26 12.60
C ILE A 136 29.60 -16.36 13.63
N PHE A 137 28.44 -17.01 13.65
CA PHE A 137 28.19 -18.13 14.53
C PHE A 137 29.20 -19.26 14.28
N GLU A 138 29.43 -19.61 13.01
CA GLU A 138 30.41 -20.62 12.59
C GLU A 138 31.87 -20.24 12.86
N SER A 139 32.20 -18.95 12.82
CA SER A 139 33.58 -18.51 13.10
C SER A 139 33.93 -18.60 14.59
N GLY A 140 32.94 -18.66 15.47
CA GLY A 140 33.12 -18.65 16.93
C GLY A 140 33.53 -17.29 17.48
N ASP A 141 33.48 -16.22 16.67
CA ASP A 141 33.83 -14.85 17.07
C ASP A 141 32.66 -14.16 17.79
N TRP A 142 32.08 -14.84 18.79
CA TRP A 142 30.96 -14.33 19.58
C TRP A 142 31.11 -14.70 21.05
N VAL A 143 30.47 -13.93 21.91
CA VAL A 143 30.47 -14.12 23.37
C VAL A 143 29.03 -14.23 23.82
N GLU A 144 28.74 -15.26 24.62
CA GLU A 144 27.39 -15.47 25.17
C GLU A 144 26.90 -14.23 25.93
N GLY A 145 25.65 -13.83 25.66
CA GLY A 145 25.03 -12.65 26.27
C GLY A 145 25.46 -11.30 25.70
N VAL A 146 26.41 -11.25 24.76
CA VAL A 146 26.81 -10.00 24.06
C VAL A 146 26.20 -9.98 22.66
N ALA A 147 25.38 -8.97 22.38
CA ALA A 147 24.76 -8.82 21.07
C ALA A 147 25.80 -8.54 19.97
N VAL A 148 25.82 -9.37 18.93
CA VAL A 148 26.69 -9.19 17.76
C VAL A 148 25.92 -8.53 16.62
N ASN A 149 26.52 -7.51 16.01
CA ASN A 149 25.96 -6.85 14.84
C ASN A 149 26.13 -7.75 13.61
N CYS A 150 25.04 -8.39 13.19
CA CYS A 150 25.03 -9.29 12.04
C CYS A 150 23.73 -9.14 11.24
N PHE A 151 23.76 -9.50 9.97
CA PHE A 151 22.61 -9.36 9.09
C PHE A 151 21.79 -10.64 9.05
N GLU A 152 20.62 -10.61 9.68
CA GLU A 152 19.64 -11.69 9.63
C GLU A 152 18.45 -11.33 8.74
N PRO A 153 18.33 -11.91 7.52
CA PRO A 153 17.22 -11.62 6.63
C PRO A 153 15.95 -12.33 7.13
N ALA A 154 14.80 -11.68 6.98
CA ALA A 154 13.52 -12.29 7.33
C ALA A 154 13.25 -13.58 6.55
N SER A 155 13.88 -13.77 5.39
CA SER A 155 13.81 -15.00 4.61
C SER A 155 14.29 -16.24 5.36
N GLN A 156 15.19 -16.15 6.35
CA GLN A 156 15.56 -17.34 7.14
C GLN A 156 14.38 -17.87 7.97
N LEU A 157 13.53 -16.98 8.49
CA LEU A 157 12.31 -17.33 9.23
C LEU A 157 11.20 -17.78 8.28
N ILE A 158 11.03 -17.06 7.17
CA ILE A 158 9.88 -17.19 6.29
C ILE A 158 10.09 -18.25 5.20
N ALA A 159 11.33 -18.53 4.80
CA ALA A 159 11.68 -19.51 3.77
C ALA A 159 12.14 -20.87 4.33
N SER A 160 12.09 -21.04 5.66
CA SER A 160 12.53 -22.27 6.34
C SER A 160 11.77 -23.52 5.89
N SER A 161 10.50 -23.39 5.47
CA SER A 161 9.72 -24.49 4.91
C SER A 161 8.76 -24.03 3.81
N TRP A 162 8.35 -24.97 2.95
CA TRP A 162 7.29 -24.72 1.96
C TRP A 162 6.02 -24.16 2.59
N TRP A 163 5.69 -24.60 3.82
CA TRP A 163 4.50 -24.16 4.54
C TRP A 163 4.61 -22.72 5.03
N HIS A 164 5.82 -22.22 5.34
CA HIS A 164 6.06 -20.81 5.66
C HIS A 164 5.99 -19.91 4.42
N ILE A 165 6.43 -20.39 3.25
CA ILE A 165 6.38 -19.61 1.99
C ILE A 165 4.98 -19.61 1.36
N ALA A 166 4.20 -20.68 1.53
CA ALA A 166 2.93 -20.88 0.85
C ALA A 166 1.92 -19.73 1.03
N PRO A 167 1.69 -19.17 2.23
CA PRO A 167 0.85 -17.99 2.39
C PRO A 167 1.34 -16.80 1.58
N GLY A 168 2.66 -16.54 1.58
CA GLY A 168 3.28 -15.48 0.79
C GLY A 168 3.12 -15.70 -0.73
N ALA A 169 3.29 -16.93 -1.20
CA ALA A 169 3.12 -17.30 -2.60
C ALA A 169 1.67 -17.16 -3.07
N ILE A 170 0.69 -17.65 -2.29
CA ILE A 170 -0.74 -17.46 -2.54
C ILE A 170 -1.06 -15.97 -2.63
N ASN A 171 -0.43 -15.16 -1.78
CA ASN A 171 -0.64 -13.74 -1.75
C ASN A 171 -0.14 -13.02 -3.02
N THR A 172 1.02 -13.44 -3.52
CA THR A 172 1.55 -12.97 -4.81
C THR A 172 0.60 -13.32 -5.96
N PHE A 173 0.03 -14.54 -5.98
CA PHE A 173 -1.00 -14.88 -6.97
C PHE A 173 -2.27 -14.04 -6.83
N ALA A 174 -2.70 -13.74 -5.60
CA ALA A 174 -3.87 -12.88 -5.37
C ALA A 174 -3.67 -11.48 -5.96
N LEU A 175 -2.49 -10.87 -5.83
CA LEU A 175 -2.19 -9.58 -6.44
C LEU A 175 -2.12 -9.64 -7.97
N ILE A 176 -1.47 -10.66 -8.55
CA ILE A 176 -1.40 -10.82 -10.01
C ILE A 176 -2.80 -11.00 -10.61
N ILE A 177 -3.66 -11.81 -9.97
CA ILE A 177 -5.05 -11.99 -10.39
C ILE A 177 -5.82 -10.68 -10.22
N SER A 178 -5.57 -9.91 -9.16
CA SER A 178 -6.19 -8.61 -8.95
C SER A 178 -5.83 -7.62 -10.08
N SER A 179 -4.57 -7.59 -10.52
CA SER A 179 -4.12 -6.85 -11.71
C SER A 179 -4.82 -7.31 -12.99
N PHE A 180 -5.04 -8.61 -13.18
CA PHE A 180 -5.83 -9.06 -14.33
C PHE A 180 -7.29 -8.56 -14.27
N THR A 181 -7.91 -8.61 -13.08
CA THR A 181 -9.31 -8.15 -12.92
C THR A 181 -9.49 -6.66 -13.21
N ILE A 182 -8.51 -5.80 -12.89
CA ILE A 182 -8.61 -4.37 -13.18
C ILE A 182 -8.57 -4.07 -14.68
N VAL A 183 -7.74 -4.79 -15.44
CA VAL A 183 -7.67 -4.69 -16.91
C VAL A 183 -8.99 -5.12 -17.53
N GLN A 184 -9.60 -6.17 -16.97
CA GLN A 184 -10.92 -6.62 -17.42
C GLN A 184 -11.98 -5.55 -17.13
N ALA A 185 -11.96 -4.91 -15.96
CA ALA A 185 -12.86 -3.78 -15.66
C ALA A 185 -12.69 -2.65 -16.69
N LEU A 186 -11.46 -2.25 -17.00
CA LEU A 186 -11.15 -1.22 -17.99
C LEU A 186 -11.63 -1.60 -19.40
N ARG A 187 -11.41 -2.86 -19.81
CA ARG A 187 -11.87 -3.37 -21.10
C ARG A 187 -13.39 -3.28 -21.25
N TRP A 188 -14.15 -3.56 -20.18
CA TRP A 188 -15.60 -3.42 -20.18
C TRP A 188 -16.04 -1.94 -20.18
N ALA A 189 -15.28 -1.06 -19.54
CA ALA A 189 -15.56 0.39 -19.52
C ALA A 189 -15.31 1.08 -20.87
N HIS A 190 -14.33 0.63 -21.66
CA HIS A 190 -14.02 1.16 -22.99
C HIS A 190 -14.86 0.61 -24.14
N LYS A 191 -15.84 -0.26 -23.87
CA LYS A 191 -16.74 -0.74 -24.93
C LYS A 191 -17.53 0.44 -25.52
N PRO A 192 -17.69 0.53 -26.85
CA PRO A 192 -18.47 1.59 -27.48
C PRO A 192 -19.88 1.65 -26.94
N VAL A 193 -20.41 2.86 -26.73
CA VAL A 193 -21.81 3.07 -26.31
C VAL A 193 -22.74 2.38 -27.31
N GLY A 194 -23.70 1.60 -26.80
CA GLY A 194 -24.64 0.83 -27.63
C GLY A 194 -24.16 -0.54 -28.12
N SER A 195 -22.90 -0.93 -27.86
CA SER A 195 -22.40 -2.27 -28.22
C SER A 195 -22.86 -3.39 -27.27
N VAL A 196 -23.20 -3.03 -26.03
CA VAL A 196 -23.70 -3.94 -24.98
C VAL A 196 -24.72 -3.17 -24.15
N ASP A 197 -25.69 -3.89 -23.60
CA ASP A 197 -26.60 -3.37 -22.61
C ASP A 197 -25.86 -2.70 -21.42
N GLU A 198 -26.35 -1.52 -21.03
CA GLU A 198 -25.72 -0.65 -20.02
C GLU A 198 -25.72 -1.30 -18.64
N ASP A 199 -26.78 -2.05 -18.29
CA ASP A 199 -26.85 -2.77 -17.02
C ASP A 199 -25.85 -3.93 -16.97
N VAL A 200 -25.67 -4.64 -18.09
CA VAL A 200 -24.64 -5.68 -18.21
C VAL A 200 -23.24 -5.08 -18.07
N ARG A 201 -22.97 -3.94 -18.74
CA ARG A 201 -21.69 -3.23 -18.64
C ARG A 201 -21.41 -2.83 -17.20
N ARG A 202 -22.36 -2.16 -16.53
CA ARG A 202 -22.25 -1.73 -15.13
C ARG A 202 -21.96 -2.91 -14.20
N LYS A 203 -22.73 -4.00 -14.30
CA LYS A 203 -22.55 -5.20 -13.46
C LYS A 203 -21.20 -5.85 -13.66
N ARG A 204 -20.67 -5.91 -14.89
CA ARG A 204 -19.35 -6.48 -15.17
C ARG A 204 -18.24 -5.62 -14.57
N ILE A 205 -18.27 -4.30 -14.77
CA ILE A 205 -17.28 -3.37 -14.20
C ILE A 205 -17.28 -3.48 -12.67
N TYR A 206 -18.45 -3.36 -12.04
CA TYR A 206 -18.59 -3.48 -10.58
C TYR A 206 -18.06 -4.82 -10.04
N ARG A 207 -18.35 -5.94 -10.70
CA ARG A 207 -17.89 -7.27 -10.26
C ARG A 207 -16.37 -7.41 -10.36
N TYR A 208 -15.76 -6.90 -11.42
CA TYR A 208 -14.30 -6.98 -11.57
C TYR A 208 -13.58 -6.07 -10.56
N LEU A 209 -14.04 -4.82 -10.38
CA LEU A 209 -13.48 -3.92 -9.36
C LEU A 209 -13.70 -4.47 -7.94
N GLY A 210 -14.88 -5.02 -7.66
CA GLY A 210 -15.17 -5.68 -6.39
C GLY A 210 -14.31 -6.93 -6.15
N ALA A 211 -14.02 -7.72 -7.19
CA ALA A 211 -13.09 -8.85 -7.09
C ALA A 211 -11.67 -8.38 -6.76
N THR A 212 -11.18 -7.32 -7.42
CA THR A 212 -9.90 -6.69 -7.09
C THR A 212 -9.88 -6.25 -5.62
N TRP A 213 -10.97 -5.67 -5.12
CA TRP A 213 -11.09 -5.18 -3.75
C TRP A 213 -11.04 -6.31 -2.72
N CYS A 214 -11.75 -7.41 -2.98
CA CYS A 214 -11.70 -8.60 -2.14
C CYS A 214 -10.28 -9.20 -2.08
N LEU A 215 -9.61 -9.33 -3.23
CA LEU A 215 -8.25 -9.88 -3.29
C LEU A 215 -7.22 -8.99 -2.59
N ALA A 216 -7.35 -7.66 -2.73
CA ALA A 216 -6.51 -6.70 -2.04
C ALA A 216 -6.71 -6.74 -0.51
N THR A 217 -7.96 -6.85 -0.07
CA THR A 217 -8.30 -6.94 1.35
C THR A 217 -7.79 -8.25 1.95
N LEU A 218 -7.96 -9.36 1.22
CA LEU A 218 -7.35 -10.64 1.56
C LEU A 218 -5.83 -10.50 1.70
N PHE A 219 -5.18 -9.83 0.75
CA PHE A 219 -3.73 -9.63 0.76
C PHE A 219 -3.25 -8.92 2.02
N LEU A 220 -3.89 -7.81 2.37
CA LEU A 220 -3.50 -7.02 3.54
C LEU A 220 -3.80 -7.78 4.83
N THR A 221 -4.91 -8.52 4.88
CA THR A 221 -5.30 -9.33 6.05
C THR A 221 -4.28 -10.44 6.29
N LEU A 222 -3.88 -11.17 5.24
CA LEU A 222 -2.84 -12.21 5.35
C LEU A 222 -1.50 -11.62 5.83
N LYS A 223 -1.16 -10.39 5.42
CA LYS A 223 0.04 -9.70 5.92
C LYS A 223 -0.05 -9.34 7.40
N MET A 224 -1.20 -8.85 7.86
CA MET A 224 -1.40 -8.57 9.29
C MET A 224 -1.34 -9.85 10.14
N ILE A 225 -1.91 -10.94 9.63
CA ILE A 225 -1.82 -12.26 10.28
C ILE A 225 -0.36 -12.71 10.35
N GLU A 226 0.39 -12.66 9.25
CA GLU A 226 1.81 -13.03 9.20
C GLU A 226 2.67 -12.27 10.22
N TRP A 227 2.42 -10.96 10.39
CA TRP A 227 3.20 -10.13 11.30
C TRP A 227 2.88 -10.37 12.77
N PHE A 228 1.61 -10.50 13.12
CA PHE A 228 1.16 -10.41 14.52
C PHE A 228 0.58 -11.70 15.12
N ILE A 229 0.04 -12.60 14.29
CA ILE A 229 -0.73 -13.76 14.77
C ILE A 229 -0.03 -15.07 14.41
N GLY A 230 0.50 -15.18 13.20
CA GLY A 230 1.04 -16.43 12.67
C GLY A 230 -0.04 -17.24 11.95
N PHE A 231 0.37 -18.32 11.27
CA PHE A 231 -0.54 -19.20 10.55
C PHE A 231 -0.65 -20.54 11.27
N HIS A 232 -1.87 -20.98 11.52
CA HIS A 232 -2.15 -22.34 11.97
C HIS A 232 -2.64 -23.15 10.78
N VAL A 233 -1.85 -24.13 10.32
CA VAL A 233 -2.24 -25.03 9.23
C VAL A 233 -2.78 -26.31 9.86
N PRO A 234 -4.11 -26.53 9.84
CA PRO A 234 -4.70 -27.74 10.40
C PRO A 234 -4.29 -28.97 9.57
N GLU A 235 -4.24 -30.13 10.22
CA GLU A 235 -3.90 -31.40 9.57
C GLU A 235 -4.88 -31.72 8.42
N ILE A 236 -4.37 -31.84 7.20
CA ILE A 236 -5.15 -32.28 6.04
C ILE A 236 -4.70 -33.69 5.67
N GLY A 237 -5.34 -34.69 6.29
CA GLY A 237 -4.96 -36.10 6.18
C GLY A 237 -4.97 -36.69 4.76
N PHE A 238 -5.67 -36.08 3.80
CA PHE A 238 -5.64 -36.51 2.39
C PHE A 238 -4.37 -36.05 1.64
N LEU A 239 -3.73 -34.95 2.06
CA LEU A 239 -2.52 -34.41 1.44
C LEU A 239 -1.23 -34.80 2.18
N GLY A 240 -1.33 -35.56 3.27
CA GLY A 240 -0.17 -35.92 4.11
C GLY A 240 0.49 -34.71 4.79
N ILE A 241 -0.29 -33.65 5.03
CA ILE A 241 0.19 -32.41 5.65
C ILE A 241 0.06 -32.56 7.16
N HIS A 242 1.20 -32.61 7.86
CA HIS A 242 1.24 -32.60 9.32
C HIS A 242 0.95 -31.21 9.88
N GLU A 243 0.46 -31.15 11.12
CA GLU A 243 0.21 -29.91 11.85
C GLU A 243 1.50 -29.10 11.98
N HIS A 244 1.46 -27.86 11.47
CA HIS A 244 2.57 -26.91 11.57
C HIS A 244 2.01 -25.59 12.08
N GLU A 245 2.47 -25.19 13.26
CA GLU A 245 2.25 -23.86 13.80
C GLU A 245 3.34 -22.95 13.26
N ILE A 246 2.95 -21.99 12.43
CA ILE A 246 3.84 -20.97 11.90
C ILE A 246 3.74 -19.78 12.84
N HIS A 247 4.74 -19.61 13.69
CA HIS A 247 4.83 -18.46 14.57
C HIS A 247 4.88 -17.14 13.77
N SER A 248 4.28 -16.10 14.34
CA SER A 248 4.34 -14.75 13.79
C SER A 248 5.74 -14.16 13.89
N LEU A 249 6.06 -13.19 13.03
CA LEU A 249 7.31 -12.44 13.15
C LEU A 249 7.43 -11.73 14.51
N TYR A 250 6.30 -11.32 15.09
CA TYR A 250 6.26 -10.75 16.42
C TYR A 250 6.63 -11.75 17.52
N SER A 251 6.07 -12.97 17.47
CA SER A 251 6.36 -14.03 18.45
C SER A 251 7.77 -14.61 18.30
N GLU A 252 8.30 -14.62 17.08
CA GLU A 252 9.71 -14.96 16.80
C GLU A 252 10.67 -13.88 17.32
N GLY A 253 10.18 -12.70 17.73
CA GLY A 253 11.01 -11.61 18.21
C GLY A 253 11.73 -10.84 17.09
N TYR A 254 11.36 -11.05 15.83
CA TYR A 254 11.88 -10.29 14.69
C TYR A 254 11.26 -8.88 14.68
N LEU A 255 11.78 -7.99 15.54
CA LEU A 255 11.24 -6.66 15.80
C LEU A 255 12.28 -5.57 15.55
N ILE A 256 11.81 -4.38 15.17
CA ILE A 256 12.65 -3.20 14.85
C ILE A 256 13.55 -2.79 16.02
N ASN A 257 13.06 -2.95 17.26
CA ASN A 257 13.76 -2.54 18.47
C ASN A 257 14.55 -3.67 19.14
N ASN A 258 14.56 -4.89 18.57
CA ASN A 258 15.22 -6.02 19.20
C ASN A 258 16.72 -6.05 18.88
N ASP A 259 17.53 -5.64 19.85
CA ASP A 259 19.01 -5.76 19.83
C ASP A 259 19.50 -7.08 20.43
N HIS A 260 18.62 -7.84 21.10
CA HIS A 260 18.94 -9.13 21.72
C HIS A 260 18.11 -10.27 21.12
N TYR A 261 18.23 -10.44 19.80
CA TYR A 261 17.52 -11.51 19.10
C TYR A 261 18.22 -12.85 19.26
N GLN A 262 17.47 -13.86 19.73
CA GLN A 262 17.94 -15.23 19.90
C GLN A 262 17.27 -16.11 18.85
N ALA A 263 17.99 -16.43 17.78
CA ALA A 263 17.49 -17.39 16.81
C ALA A 263 17.58 -18.81 17.38
N HIS A 264 16.58 -19.65 17.09
CA HIS A 264 16.54 -21.05 17.54
C HIS A 264 17.75 -21.89 17.11
N HIS A 265 18.49 -21.46 16.09
CA HIS A 265 19.59 -22.20 15.49
C HIS A 265 20.99 -21.72 15.91
N TYR A 266 21.11 -20.66 16.71
CA TYR A 266 22.41 -20.17 17.17
C TYR A 266 22.75 -20.66 18.57
N ILE A 267 22.67 -21.97 18.75
CA ILE A 267 23.01 -22.67 20.00
C ILE A 267 24.18 -23.60 19.69
N ASP A 268 25.28 -23.42 20.40
CA ASP A 268 26.40 -24.35 20.34
C ASP A 268 26.00 -25.65 21.04
N GLU A 269 25.89 -26.74 20.28
CA GLU A 269 25.49 -28.06 20.80
C GLU A 269 26.47 -28.62 21.85
N ALA A 270 27.74 -28.21 21.80
CA ALA A 270 28.77 -28.71 22.71
C ALA A 270 28.76 -28.01 24.07
N THR A 271 28.45 -26.71 24.09
CA THR A 271 28.52 -25.89 25.31
C THR A 271 27.15 -25.46 25.82
N GLY A 272 26.10 -25.52 24.99
CA GLY A 272 24.79 -24.96 25.25
C GLY A 272 24.75 -23.43 25.19
N ALA A 273 25.87 -22.78 24.84
CA ALA A 273 25.95 -21.33 24.73
C ALA A 273 25.15 -20.83 23.53
N HIS A 274 24.49 -19.68 23.69
CA HIS A 274 23.65 -19.10 22.66
C HIS A 274 24.19 -17.75 22.18
N MET A 275 24.26 -17.57 20.86
CA MET A 275 24.64 -16.30 20.26
C MET A 275 23.42 -15.37 20.22
N VAL A 276 23.64 -14.11 20.61
CA VAL A 276 22.64 -13.05 20.54
C VAL A 276 22.97 -12.14 19.37
N ALA A 277 21.99 -11.90 18.50
CA ALA A 277 22.14 -11.06 17.32
C ALA A 277 21.44 -9.72 17.47
N ASN A 278 22.09 -8.64 17.03
CA ASN A 278 21.44 -7.35 16.84
C ASN A 278 20.86 -7.26 15.42
N ILE A 279 19.54 -7.44 15.31
CA ILE A 279 18.81 -7.48 14.03
C ILE A 279 18.06 -6.18 13.72
N GLN A 280 18.27 -5.12 14.50
CA GLN A 280 17.50 -3.87 14.36
C GLN A 280 17.55 -3.32 12.92
N VAL A 281 18.70 -3.40 12.27
CA VAL A 281 18.87 -2.93 10.88
C VAL A 281 18.09 -3.81 9.89
N SER A 282 18.19 -5.13 9.99
CA SER A 282 17.50 -6.03 9.05
C SER A 282 15.98 -5.99 9.24
N ALA A 283 15.51 -6.00 10.49
CA ALA A 283 14.11 -5.84 10.83
C ALA A 283 13.56 -4.49 10.38
N SER A 284 14.29 -3.38 10.60
CA SER A 284 13.90 -2.05 10.11
C SER A 284 13.72 -2.03 8.59
N LEU A 285 14.68 -2.57 7.84
CA LEU A 285 14.60 -2.60 6.38
C LEU A 285 13.42 -3.44 5.89
N PHE A 286 13.15 -4.57 6.54
CA PHE A 286 12.01 -5.43 6.24
C PHE A 286 10.68 -4.69 6.49
N TYR A 287 10.42 -4.21 7.71
CA TYR A 287 9.15 -3.58 8.07
C TYR A 287 8.93 -2.23 7.40
N VAL A 288 9.96 -1.42 7.21
CA VAL A 288 9.83 -0.14 6.49
C VAL A 288 9.47 -0.41 5.02
N THR A 289 10.12 -1.37 4.36
CA THR A 289 9.85 -1.66 2.94
C THR A 289 8.48 -2.30 2.74
N THR A 290 8.20 -3.38 3.48
CA THR A 290 6.94 -4.11 3.39
C THR A 290 5.76 -3.29 3.94
N GLY A 291 5.97 -2.49 4.99
CA GLY A 291 4.99 -1.57 5.54
C GLY A 291 4.68 -0.40 4.61
N THR A 292 5.69 0.16 3.95
CA THR A 292 5.46 1.18 2.90
C THR A 292 4.63 0.58 1.76
N HIS A 293 4.94 -0.64 1.31
CA HIS A 293 4.11 -1.34 0.32
C HIS A 293 2.68 -1.59 0.83
N GLY A 294 2.51 -2.06 2.07
CA GLY A 294 1.21 -2.27 2.69
C GLY A 294 0.37 -0.99 2.77
N LEU A 295 1.01 0.15 3.09
CA LEU A 295 0.37 1.47 3.07
C LEU A 295 -0.13 1.84 1.66
N HIS A 296 0.65 1.55 0.62
CA HIS A 296 0.24 1.75 -0.77
C HIS A 296 -0.94 0.85 -1.15
N VAL A 297 -0.91 -0.42 -0.78
CA VAL A 297 -2.05 -1.34 -1.00
C VAL A 297 -3.29 -0.81 -0.28
N PHE A 298 -3.16 -0.36 0.97
CA PHE A 298 -4.26 0.22 1.74
C PHE A 298 -4.83 1.50 1.08
N GLY A 299 -3.98 2.44 0.66
CA GLY A 299 -4.41 3.61 -0.10
C GLY A 299 -5.08 3.23 -1.43
N GLY A 300 -4.61 2.16 -2.07
CA GLY A 300 -5.21 1.58 -3.25
C GLY A 300 -6.59 0.98 -2.97
N ILE A 301 -6.78 0.27 -1.85
CA ILE A 301 -8.09 -0.26 -1.42
C ILE A 301 -9.09 0.89 -1.23
N ILE A 302 -8.66 1.99 -0.61
CA ILE A 302 -9.49 3.19 -0.46
C ILE A 302 -9.91 3.75 -1.83
N GLY A 303 -8.96 3.93 -2.75
CA GLY A 303 -9.24 4.38 -4.12
C GLY A 303 -10.15 3.41 -4.87
N LEU A 304 -9.99 2.11 -4.65
CA LEU A 304 -10.80 1.07 -5.26
C LEU A 304 -12.22 1.03 -4.69
N SER A 305 -12.40 1.29 -3.39
CA SER A 305 -13.73 1.50 -2.79
C SER A 305 -14.44 2.67 -3.44
N TYR A 306 -13.75 3.79 -3.66
CA TYR A 306 -14.27 4.95 -4.40
C TYR A 306 -14.71 4.56 -5.83
N LEU A 307 -13.85 3.88 -6.59
CA LEU A 307 -14.17 3.50 -7.97
C LEU A 307 -15.30 2.47 -8.04
N THR A 308 -15.35 1.53 -7.10
CA THR A 308 -16.40 0.50 -7.00
C THR A 308 -17.74 1.14 -6.66
N TYR A 309 -17.76 2.12 -5.75
CA TYR A 309 -18.94 2.91 -5.43
C TYR A 309 -19.42 3.71 -6.64
N LYS A 310 -18.51 4.40 -7.36
CA LYS A 310 -18.83 5.12 -8.60
C LYS A 310 -19.32 4.17 -9.72
N ALA A 311 -18.86 2.93 -9.76
CA ALA A 311 -19.38 1.91 -10.68
C ALA A 311 -20.81 1.51 -10.34
N TRP A 312 -21.11 1.38 -9.05
CA TRP A 312 -22.42 0.98 -8.58
C TRP A 312 -23.49 2.02 -8.87
N THR A 313 -23.17 3.31 -8.79
CA THR A 313 -24.07 4.43 -9.14
C THR A 313 -24.29 4.59 -10.65
N GLY A 314 -23.56 3.85 -11.49
CA GLY A 314 -23.74 3.86 -12.95
C GLY A 314 -23.08 5.02 -13.67
N ALA A 315 -22.15 5.73 -13.02
CA ALA A 315 -21.52 6.93 -13.57
C ALA A 315 -20.41 6.66 -14.62
N TYR A 316 -20.14 5.40 -15.00
CA TYR A 316 -19.10 5.08 -15.99
C TYR A 316 -19.63 5.01 -17.42
N ASN A 317 -19.38 6.08 -18.16
CA ASN A 317 -19.39 6.17 -19.62
C ASN A 317 -17.97 6.02 -20.19
N PRO A 318 -17.78 5.69 -21.48
CA PRO A 318 -16.47 5.54 -22.09
C PRO A 318 -15.55 6.76 -21.92
N GLN A 319 -16.12 7.97 -21.83
CA GLN A 319 -15.41 9.23 -21.58
C GLN A 319 -14.93 9.37 -20.13
N SER A 320 -15.64 8.78 -19.18
CA SER A 320 -15.31 8.77 -17.74
C SER A 320 -14.50 7.55 -17.29
N ALA A 321 -14.28 6.57 -18.20
CA ALA A 321 -13.51 5.36 -17.95
C ALA A 321 -12.02 5.64 -17.67
N VAL A 322 -11.56 6.85 -17.99
CA VAL A 322 -10.20 7.35 -17.77
C VAL A 322 -9.78 7.26 -16.30
N SER A 323 -10.70 7.42 -15.34
CA SER A 323 -10.40 7.23 -13.90
C SER A 323 -9.98 5.80 -13.57
N ILE A 324 -10.56 4.80 -14.26
CA ILE A 324 -10.19 3.38 -14.09
C ILE A 324 -8.82 3.12 -14.74
N GLU A 325 -8.50 3.77 -15.86
CA GLU A 325 -7.17 3.68 -16.49
C GLU A 325 -6.09 4.19 -15.54
N TYR A 326 -6.27 5.37 -14.95
CA TYR A 326 -5.30 5.98 -14.04
C TYR A 326 -5.08 5.15 -12.78
N PHE A 327 -6.16 4.67 -12.18
CA PHE A 327 -6.06 3.77 -11.03
C PHE A 327 -5.46 2.41 -11.42
N GLY A 328 -5.76 1.90 -12.61
CA GLY A 328 -5.13 0.69 -13.16
C GLY A 328 -3.61 0.80 -13.25
N LEU A 329 -3.07 1.95 -13.70
CA LEU A 329 -1.63 2.20 -13.71
C LEU A 329 -1.03 2.16 -12.30
N TYR A 330 -1.69 2.78 -11.32
CA TYR A 330 -1.27 2.71 -9.92
C TYR A 330 -1.31 1.29 -9.36
N TRP A 331 -2.39 0.55 -9.62
CA TRP A 331 -2.53 -0.81 -9.12
C TRP A 331 -1.47 -1.75 -9.67
N HIS A 332 -1.18 -1.64 -10.98
CA HIS A 332 -0.09 -2.39 -11.62
C HIS A 332 1.29 -2.03 -11.06
N PHE A 333 1.51 -0.76 -10.70
CA PHE A 333 2.74 -0.37 -10.03
C PHE A 333 2.88 -1.04 -8.66
N VAL A 334 1.82 -1.02 -7.83
CA VAL A 334 1.83 -1.67 -6.51
C VAL A 334 2.06 -3.18 -6.61
N ASP A 335 1.48 -3.82 -7.62
CA ASP A 335 1.70 -5.24 -7.94
C ASP A 335 3.16 -5.51 -8.35
N LEU A 336 3.71 -4.71 -9.27
CA LEU A 336 5.10 -4.82 -9.71
C LEU A 336 6.08 -4.67 -8.54
N VAL A 337 5.84 -3.71 -7.64
CA VAL A 337 6.65 -3.55 -6.44
C VAL A 337 6.60 -4.80 -5.58
N TRP A 338 5.43 -5.42 -5.39
CA TRP A 338 5.33 -6.67 -4.63
C TRP A 338 6.11 -7.82 -5.25
N VAL A 339 6.03 -7.97 -6.58
CA VAL A 339 6.80 -8.97 -7.33
C VAL A 339 8.31 -8.79 -7.15
N LEU A 340 8.79 -7.60 -6.81
CA LEU A 340 10.19 -7.35 -6.42
C LEU A 340 10.43 -7.54 -4.91
N VAL A 341 9.52 -7.09 -4.04
CA VAL A 341 9.63 -7.26 -2.58
C VAL A 341 9.71 -8.74 -2.20
N PHE A 342 8.84 -9.57 -2.80
CA PHE A 342 8.76 -10.99 -2.49
C PHE A 342 10.11 -11.72 -2.65
N PRO A 343 10.78 -11.74 -3.81
CA PRO A 343 12.06 -12.44 -3.94
C PRO A 343 13.17 -11.82 -3.07
N PHE A 344 13.23 -10.49 -2.92
CA PHE A 344 14.31 -9.84 -2.17
C PHE A 344 14.25 -10.05 -0.66
N PHE A 345 13.05 -10.14 -0.09
CA PHE A 345 12.85 -10.20 1.36
C PHE A 345 12.31 -11.54 1.85
N TYR A 346 11.61 -12.31 1.01
CA TYR A 346 11.00 -13.58 1.37
C TYR A 346 11.75 -14.80 0.83
N LEU A 347 12.57 -14.67 -0.22
CA LEU A 347 13.31 -15.80 -0.79
C LEU A 347 14.84 -15.74 -0.57
N TYR A 348 15.43 -14.53 -0.55
CA TYR A 348 16.89 -14.32 -0.53
C TYR A 348 17.44 -13.62 0.71
#